data_AF-A0A4V1SB94-F1
#
_entry.id   AF-A0A4V1SB94-F1
#
_cell.length_a   1.000
_cell.length_b   1.000
_cell.length_c   1.000
_cell.angle_alpha   90.00
_cell.angle_beta   90.00
_cell.angle_gamma   90.00
#
_symmetry.space_group_name_H-M   'P 1'
#
loop_
_entity.id
_entity.type
_entity.pdbx_description
1 polymer ?
#
loop_
_entity_poly.entity_id
_entity_poly.type
_entity_poly.pdbx_seq_one_letter_code
_entity_poly.pdbx_strand_id
1 'polypeptide(L)' 'MSASPTIIYTKTDEAPALATYSFLPIVQAFTKHSGIAVETRDISLAGRIIANFPEYLT' A
#
# COMPACT_ATOMS: atom_id res chain seq x y z
N MET A 1 23.45 5.68 -6.14
CA MET A 1 22.57 6.09 -5.03
C MET A 1 22.11 4.83 -4.33
N SER A 2 22.29 4.71 -3.02
CA SER A 2 21.73 3.58 -2.26
C SER A 2 20.21 3.72 -2.28
N ALA A 3 19.49 2.74 -2.81
CA ALA A 3 18.04 2.73 -2.73
C ALA A 3 17.65 2.68 -1.26
N SER A 4 16.84 3.64 -0.80
CA SER A 4 16.29 3.62 0.56
C SER A 4 15.57 2.28 0.79
N PRO A 5 15.79 1.59 1.92
CA PRO A 5 15.05 0.37 2.22
C PRO A 5 13.54 0.65 2.24
N THR A 6 12.78 -0.14 1.49
CA THR A 6 11.34 0.06 1.32
C THR A 6 10.56 -1.14 1.82
N ILE A 7 9.58 -0.89 2.69
CA ILE A 7 8.54 -1.84 3.07
C ILE A 7 7.37 -1.68 2.11
N ILE A 8 6.88 -2.80 1.58
CA ILE A 8 5.62 -2.83 0.83
C ILE A 8 4.49 -3.22 1.77
N TYR A 9 3.54 -2.31 1.96
CA TYR A 9 2.32 -2.52 2.73
C TYR A 9 1.16 -2.84 1.77
N THR A 10 0.61 -4.04 1.85
CA THR A 10 -0.46 -4.46 0.94
C THR A 10 -1.78 -3.80 1.35
N LYS A 11 -2.45 -3.15 0.40
CA LYS A 11 -3.84 -2.71 0.55
C LYS A 11 -4.73 -3.85 0.08
N THR A 12 -5.53 -4.37 1.01
CA THR A 12 -6.35 -5.58 0.83
C THR A 12 -7.84 -5.22 0.93
N ASP A 13 -8.69 -6.19 1.27
CA ASP A 13 -10.14 -6.07 1.31
C ASP A 13 -10.69 -6.09 2.75
N GLU A 14 -11.99 -5.83 2.91
CA GLU A 14 -12.79 -6.05 4.13
C GLU A 14 -12.19 -5.44 5.41
N ALA A 15 -12.19 -6.18 6.52
CA ALA A 15 -11.73 -5.69 7.82
C ALA A 15 -10.23 -5.27 7.81
N PRO A 16 -9.31 -6.02 7.18
CA PRO A 16 -7.92 -5.58 7.05
C PRO A 16 -7.73 -4.26 6.29
N ALA A 17 -8.55 -3.99 5.27
CA ALA A 17 -8.52 -2.72 4.56
C ALA A 17 -8.88 -1.56 5.49
N LEU A 18 -9.94 -1.71 6.28
CA LEU A 18 -10.37 -0.71 7.27
C LEU A 18 -9.30 -0.46 8.34
N ALA A 19 -8.69 -1.53 8.86
CA ALA A 19 -7.59 -1.41 9.82
C ALA A 19 -6.38 -0.66 9.25
N THR A 20 -6.08 -0.88 7.96
CA THR A 20 -4.98 -0.21 7.26
C THR A 20 -5.14 1.31 7.24
N TYR A 21 -6.37 1.84 7.06
CA TYR A 21 -6.61 3.29 7.09
C TYR A 21 -6.25 3.93 8.44
N SER A 22 -6.38 3.19 9.54
CA SER A 22 -6.00 3.65 10.89
C SER A 22 -4.51 3.42 11.18
N PHE A 23 -4.00 2.24 10.83
CA PHE A 23 -2.69 1.80 11.29
C PHE A 23 -1.52 2.21 10.37
N LEU A 24 -1.73 2.29 9.06
CA LEU A 24 -0.67 2.65 8.10
C LEU A 24 -0.04 4.04 8.38
N PRO A 25 -0.82 5.11 8.70
CA PRO A 25 -0.23 6.39 9.07
C PRO A 25 0.68 6.32 10.31
N ILE A 26 0.34 5.44 11.26
CA ILE A 26 1.14 5.23 12.47
C ILE A 26 2.46 4.56 12.09
N VAL A 27 2.41 3.47 11.30
CA VAL A 27 3.62 2.78 10.83
C VAL A 27 4.55 3.75 10.09
N GLN A 28 4.02 4.54 9.15
CA GLN A 28 4.78 5.55 8.41
C GLN A 28 5.44 6.60 9.32
N ALA A 29 4.72 7.09 10.33
CA ALA A 29 5.25 8.09 11.26
C ALA A 29 6.45 7.55 12.07
N PHE A 30 6.38 6.29 12.50
CA PHE A 30 7.45 5.65 13.25
C PHE A 30 8.67 5.32 12.37
N THR A 31 8.45 4.80 11.16
CA THR A 31 9.56 4.38 10.27
C THR A 31 10.30 5.55 9.61
N LYS A 32 9.68 6.74 9.54
CA LYS A 32 10.25 7.96 8.94
C LYS A 32 11.64 8.30 9.49
N HIS A 33 11.85 8.14 10.80
CA HIS A 33 13.11 8.52 11.46
C HIS A 33 14.25 7.51 11.19
N SER A 34 13.91 6.31 10.73
CA SER A 34 14.87 5.23 10.45
C SER A 34 15.30 5.18 8.99
N GLY A 35 14.86 6.14 8.15
CA GLY A 35 15.16 6.15 6.72
C GLY A 35 14.50 5.00 5.93
N ILE A 36 13.43 4.40 6.48
CA ILE A 36 12.68 3.32 5.85
C ILE A 36 11.44 3.90 5.17
N ALA A 37 11.33 3.70 3.86
CA ALA A 37 10.15 4.06 3.10
C ALA A 37 9.05 3.00 3.28
N VAL A 38 7.78 3.43 3.31
CA VAL A 38 6.62 2.52 3.35
C VAL A 38 5.71 2.87 2.18
N GLU A 39 5.68 2.00 1.19
CA GLU A 39 4.86 2.16 -0.01
C GLU A 39 3.69 1.18 0.02
N THR A 40 2.55 1.59 -0.53
CA THR A 40 1.41 0.69 -0.68
C THR A 40 1.39 0.01 -2.04
N ARG A 41 0.96 -1.25 -2.08
CA ARG A 41 0.56 -1.95 -3.30
C ARG A 41 -0.85 -2.48 -3.13
N ASP A 42 -1.74 -2.09 -4.02
CA ASP A 42 -3.13 -2.51 -3.98
C ASP A 42 -3.26 -3.91 -4.59
N ILE A 43 -3.66 -4.87 -3.76
CA ILE A 43 -3.95 -6.26 -4.15
C ILE A 43 -5.39 -6.64 -3.84
N SER A 44 -6.25 -5.65 -3.54
CA SER A 44 -7.68 -5.84 -3.34
C SER A 44 -8.30 -6.57 -4.52
N LEU A 45 -9.42 -7.26 -4.28
CA LEU A 45 -10.19 -7.90 -5.34
C LEU A 45 -10.53 -6.89 -6.45
N ALA A 46 -11.02 -5.70 -6.06
CA ALA A 46 -11.36 -4.63 -6.99
C ALA A 46 -10.13 -4.15 -7.78
N GLY A 47 -9.01 -3.88 -7.09
CA GLY A 47 -7.77 -3.44 -7.73
C GLY A 47 -7.26 -4.45 -8.76
N ARG A 48 -7.33 -5.75 -8.46
CA ARG A 48 -6.95 -6.81 -9.41
C ARG A 48 -7.89 -6.91 -10.60
N ILE A 49 -9.21 -6.73 -10.42
CA ILE A 49 -10.15 -6.69 -11.56
C ILE A 49 -9.80 -5.50 -12.47
N ILE A 50 -9.69 -4.30 -11.89
CA ILE A 50 -9.37 -3.07 -12.63
C ILE A 50 -8.05 -3.23 -13.42
N ALA A 51 -7.01 -3.80 -12.80
CA ALA A 51 -5.71 -4.00 -13.44
C ALA A 51 -5.74 -4.95 -14.67
N ASN A 52 -6.74 -5.84 -14.78
CA ASN A 52 -6.86 -6.78 -15.90
C ASN A 52 -7.65 -6.22 -17.10
N PHE A 53 -8.35 -5.09 -16.95
CA PHE A 53 -9.19 -4.51 -18.00
C PHE A 53 -8.83 -3.04 -18.31
N PRO A 54 -7.54 -2.69 -18.49
CA PRO A 54 -7.11 -1.30 -18.68
C PRO A 54 -7.73 -0.62 -19.90
N GLU A 55 -8.08 -1.36 -20.94
CA GLU A 55 -8.67 -0.87 -22.19
C GLU A 55 -10.13 -0.38 -22.05
N TYR A 56 -10.80 -0.73 -20.94
CA TYR A 56 -12.17 -0.33 -20.64
C TYR A 56 -12.24 0.83 -19.62
N LEU A 57 -11.10 1.41 -19.25
CA LEU A 57 -10.98 2.48 -18.25
C LEU A 57 -10.63 3.82 -18.93
N THR A 58 -11.06 4.93 -18.31
CA THR A 58 -10.86 6.30 -18.81
C THR A 58 -9.54 6.92 -18.36
#